data_AF-A0A841N5C6-F1
#
_entry.id   AF-A0A841N5C6-F1
#
_cell.length_a   1.000
_cell.length_b   1.000
_cell.length_c   1.000
_cell.angle_alpha   90.00
_cell.angle_beta   90.00
_cell.angle_gamma   90.00
#
_symmetry.space_group_name_H-M   'P 1'
#
loop_
_entity.id
_entity.type
_entity.pdbx_description
1 polymer ?
#
loop_
_entity_poly.entity_id
_entity_poly.type
_entity_poly.pdbx_seq_one_letter_code
_entity_poly.pdbx_strand_id
1 'polypeptide(L)'
;MKNKLKLFTLSVMFLFTFSCNNDESIKTEESLLYKTESSAIMTKQYNYIGNPYESVGQFHNSFLDYYFESDNSDEISDIAELAVSFYKDQNNTNPLDYIQYPNIIADVNYSINNTVSETINKLNNQGVISNVTKNYLNQIFDILSAAEASGDINNFINEVENIEEEMLEADLNDADKKILLPVISVAKYSSNYWNEVYISLSASSPNGKTDNLLRAKQAIHIAGVDLNAQITASIWAGPFAGIIASSASAKEAKRIGYK
;
A
#
# COMPACT_ATOMS: atom_id res chain seq x y z
N MET A 1 45.13 -9.97 46.34
CA MET A 1 44.92 -9.27 47.63
C MET A 1 45.20 -7.78 47.45
N LYS A 2 44.20 -6.96 47.83
CA LYS A 2 44.30 -5.57 48.31
C LYS A 2 44.58 -4.44 47.31
N ASN A 3 43.47 -3.86 46.84
CA ASN A 3 43.25 -2.43 46.65
C ASN A 3 43.94 -1.57 47.72
N LYS A 4 44.57 -0.46 47.31
CA LYS A 4 44.64 0.78 48.10
C LYS A 4 44.50 2.01 47.21
N LEU A 5 43.26 2.48 47.16
CA LEU A 5 42.74 3.81 46.87
C LEU A 5 43.38 4.90 47.75
N LYS A 6 43.78 6.04 47.16
CA LYS A 6 43.72 7.43 47.72
C LYS A 6 43.75 8.39 46.52
N LEU A 7 42.66 8.99 46.03
CA LEU A 7 41.76 10.02 46.59
C LEU A 7 42.42 11.41 46.69
N PHE A 8 42.10 12.28 45.72
CA PHE A 8 42.11 13.75 45.82
C PHE A 8 40.98 14.22 44.86
N THR A 9 39.75 14.51 45.31
CA THR A 9 39.20 15.86 45.63
C THR A 9 39.73 16.95 44.69
N LEU A 10 38.97 17.80 44.00
CA LEU A 10 37.66 18.41 44.27
C LEU A 10 37.24 19.24 43.04
N SER A 11 35.94 19.40 42.79
CA SER A 11 35.23 20.55 42.19
C SER A 11 35.79 21.30 40.97
N VAL A 12 35.07 21.22 39.84
CA VAL A 12 34.51 22.41 39.15
C VAL A 12 33.18 22.02 38.49
N MET A 13 32.09 22.16 39.24
CA MET A 13 30.75 22.34 38.70
C MET A 13 30.49 23.85 38.87
N PHE A 14 30.61 24.61 37.78
CA PHE A 14 29.99 25.91 37.50
C PHE A 14 30.79 26.56 36.37
N LEU A 15 30.20 26.62 35.17
CA LEU A 15 30.24 27.77 34.27
C LEU A 15 29.25 27.48 33.12
N PHE A 16 27.96 27.50 33.47
CA PHE A 16 26.94 28.01 32.57
C PHE A 16 26.79 29.50 32.86
N THR A 17 26.79 30.30 31.79
CA THR A 17 26.31 31.69 31.59
C THR A 17 27.31 32.45 30.71
N PHE A 18 26.98 33.25 29.69
CA PHE A 18 25.86 33.44 28.75
C PHE A 18 26.34 34.56 27.78
N SER A 19 25.76 34.63 26.57
CA SER A 19 25.82 35.71 25.53
C SER A 19 26.96 35.67 24.49
N CYS A 20 26.67 35.40 23.20
CA CYS A 20 26.00 36.24 22.15
C CYS A 20 26.96 37.33 21.58
N ASN A 21 27.14 37.53 20.27
CA ASN A 21 26.15 37.55 19.19
C ASN A 21 26.80 37.35 17.80
N ASN A 22 26.01 36.79 16.89
CA ASN A 22 25.84 37.09 15.45
C ASN A 22 27.05 37.48 14.61
N ASP A 23 27.39 36.63 13.64
CA ASP A 23 27.37 37.04 12.24
C ASP A 23 27.20 35.84 11.30
N GLU A 24 26.20 35.99 10.44
CA GLU A 24 25.82 35.26 9.21
C GLU A 24 26.61 33.99 8.85
N SER A 25 26.16 32.84 9.37
CA SER A 25 26.41 31.58 8.67
C SER A 25 25.43 31.47 7.51
N ILE A 26 25.98 31.59 6.30
CA ILE A 26 25.39 31.23 5.02
C ILE A 26 24.46 30.02 5.22
N LYS A 27 23.15 30.26 5.14
CA LYS A 27 22.19 29.19 4.92
C LYS A 27 22.51 28.64 3.54
N THR A 28 23.10 27.46 3.48
CA THR A 28 23.03 26.65 2.27
C THR A 28 21.54 26.38 2.04
N GLU A 29 20.98 27.09 1.07
CA GLU A 29 19.70 26.76 0.45
C GLU A 29 19.80 25.35 -0.14
N GLU A 30 19.50 24.34 0.66
CA GLU A 30 19.31 22.98 0.18
C GLU A 30 18.21 22.26 1.00
N SER A 31 17.12 22.98 1.29
CA SER A 31 15.92 22.39 1.90
C SER A 31 14.60 22.90 1.28
N LEU A 32 14.61 23.29 0.00
CA LEU A 32 13.44 23.79 -0.71
C LEU A 32 13.12 23.03 -2.01
N LEU A 33 13.46 21.74 -2.09
CA LEU A 33 13.15 20.89 -3.25
C LEU A 33 12.28 19.66 -2.94
N TYR A 34 11.48 19.71 -1.87
CA TYR A 34 10.42 18.71 -1.61
C TYR A 34 9.17 19.41 -1.08
N LYS A 35 8.53 20.24 -1.92
CA LYS A 35 7.19 20.76 -1.59
C LYS A 35 6.29 21.13 -2.77
N THR A 36 6.47 20.56 -3.96
CA THR A 36 5.60 20.96 -5.08
C THR A 36 5.23 19.90 -6.11
N GLU A 37 5.27 18.60 -5.81
CA GLU A 37 4.65 17.59 -6.69
C GLU A 37 3.88 16.46 -5.97
N SER A 38 3.89 16.39 -4.63
CA SER A 38 3.20 15.30 -3.90
C SER A 38 1.67 15.44 -3.84
N SER A 39 1.11 16.65 -4.00
CA SER A 39 -0.35 16.84 -3.88
C SER A 39 -1.13 16.56 -5.17
N ALA A 40 -0.50 15.95 -6.17
CA ALA A 40 -1.07 15.75 -7.50
C ALA A 40 -1.13 14.28 -7.95
N ILE A 41 -0.95 13.32 -7.05
CA ILE A 41 -1.22 11.89 -7.35
C ILE A 41 -2.74 11.61 -7.38
N MET A 42 -3.58 12.60 -6.99
CA MET A 42 -5.02 12.45 -7.02
C MET A 42 -5.64 12.59 -8.42
N THR A 43 -6.26 11.48 -8.82
CA THR A 43 -7.38 11.33 -9.76
C THR A 43 -7.06 11.34 -11.25
N LYS A 44 -6.39 10.28 -11.72
CA LYS A 44 -6.73 9.76 -13.05
C LYS A 44 -8.21 9.36 -13.03
N GLN A 45 -9.04 10.12 -13.76
CA GLN A 45 -10.45 9.84 -13.88
C GLN A 45 -10.62 8.62 -14.80
N TYR A 46 -10.87 7.45 -14.22
CA TYR A 46 -11.14 6.24 -15.00
C TYR A 46 -12.48 6.38 -15.71
N ASN A 47 -12.59 5.74 -16.88
CA ASN A 47 -13.89 5.54 -17.50
C ASN A 47 -14.73 4.70 -16.54
N TYR A 48 -15.74 5.32 -15.93
CA TYR A 48 -16.66 4.61 -15.05
C TYR A 48 -17.46 3.61 -15.88
N ILE A 49 -17.12 2.32 -15.74
CA ILE A 49 -17.78 1.22 -16.46
C ILE A 49 -18.89 0.53 -15.65
N GLY A 50 -19.25 1.07 -14.47
CA GLY A 50 -20.40 0.59 -13.70
C GLY A 50 -20.07 -0.35 -12.54
N ASN A 51 -18.80 -0.47 -12.14
CA ASN A 51 -18.42 -1.24 -10.95
C ASN A 51 -18.99 -0.58 -9.67
N PRO A 52 -19.90 -1.24 -8.93
CA PRO A 52 -20.49 -0.68 -7.71
C PRO A 52 -19.50 -0.56 -6.55
N TYR A 53 -18.30 -1.14 -6.66
CA TYR A 53 -17.23 -1.08 -5.67
C TYR A 53 -16.04 -0.24 -6.13
N GLU A 54 -16.20 0.58 -7.18
CA GLU A 54 -15.15 1.46 -7.71
C GLU A 54 -14.53 2.37 -6.62
N SER A 55 -15.33 2.81 -5.66
CA SER A 55 -14.87 3.66 -4.56
C SER A 55 -13.88 2.96 -3.62
N VAL A 56 -13.84 1.62 -3.59
CA VAL A 56 -12.87 0.88 -2.76
C VAL A 56 -11.43 1.20 -3.20
N GLY A 57 -11.15 1.15 -4.51
CA GLY A 57 -9.84 1.53 -5.06
C GLY A 57 -9.50 3.02 -4.85
N GLN A 58 -10.50 3.90 -4.90
CA GLN A 58 -10.31 5.33 -4.62
C GLN A 58 -9.91 5.58 -3.16
N PHE A 59 -10.62 4.94 -2.22
CA PHE A 59 -10.31 5.06 -0.79
C PHE A 59 -8.96 4.43 -0.44
N HIS A 60 -8.64 3.30 -1.07
CA HIS A 60 -7.33 2.66 -0.96
C HIS A 60 -6.20 3.66 -1.26
N ASN A 61 -6.21 4.29 -2.43
CA ASN A 61 -5.17 5.25 -2.81
C ASN A 61 -5.20 6.51 -1.94
N SER A 62 -6.40 7.01 -1.60
CA SER A 62 -6.54 8.19 -0.73
C SER A 62 -5.93 7.95 0.65
N PHE A 63 -6.01 6.74 1.17
CA PHE A 63 -5.34 6.38 2.41
C PHE A 63 -3.83 6.27 2.25
N LEU A 64 -3.32 5.74 1.13
CA LEU A 64 -1.88 5.71 0.88
C LEU A 64 -1.29 7.13 0.86
N ASP A 65 -1.95 8.07 0.20
CA ASP A 65 -1.55 9.48 0.23
C ASP A 65 -1.52 10.02 1.66
N TYR A 66 -2.61 9.84 2.40
CA TYR A 66 -2.68 10.26 3.81
C TYR A 66 -1.57 9.62 4.67
N TYR A 67 -1.27 8.34 4.44
CA TYR A 67 -0.28 7.60 5.19
C TYR A 67 1.15 8.10 4.93
N PHE A 68 1.51 8.36 3.67
CA PHE A 68 2.85 8.82 3.31
C PHE A 68 3.07 10.32 3.53
N GLU A 69 2.02 11.12 3.63
CA GLU A 69 2.11 12.54 4.00
C GLU A 69 2.35 12.79 5.50
N SER A 70 2.23 11.75 6.35
CA SER A 70 2.32 11.86 7.80
C SER A 70 3.42 10.95 8.38
N ASP A 71 4.03 11.36 9.51
CA ASP A 71 5.01 10.55 10.23
C ASP A 71 4.30 9.43 11.01
N ASN A 72 4.05 8.31 10.33
CA ASN A 72 3.25 7.19 10.82
C ASN A 72 4.11 5.95 11.15
N SER A 73 3.58 5.11 12.05
CA SER A 73 4.16 3.81 12.42
C SER A 73 4.26 2.86 11.22
N ASP A 74 5.31 2.02 11.21
CA ASP A 74 5.53 0.96 10.22
C ASP A 74 4.89 -0.38 10.62
N GLU A 75 4.33 -0.45 11.83
CA GLU A 75 3.68 -1.66 12.32
C GLU A 75 2.32 -1.83 11.65
N ILE A 76 2.11 -3.00 11.04
CA ILE A 76 0.92 -3.30 10.24
C ILE A 76 -0.38 -3.12 11.03
N SER A 77 -0.36 -3.39 12.33
CA SER A 77 -1.50 -3.16 13.22
C SER A 77 -1.88 -1.70 13.29
N ASP A 78 -0.88 -0.82 13.41
CA ASP A 78 -1.07 0.61 13.58
C ASP A 78 -1.52 1.23 12.25
N ILE A 79 -0.93 0.78 11.14
CA ILE A 79 -1.36 1.21 9.79
C ILE A 79 -2.80 0.77 9.53
N ALA A 80 -3.18 -0.45 9.91
CA ALA A 80 -4.56 -0.92 9.79
C ALA A 80 -5.52 -0.10 10.67
N GLU A 81 -5.13 0.28 11.90
CA GLU A 81 -5.97 1.10 12.80
C GLU A 81 -6.18 2.49 12.22
N LEU A 82 -5.12 3.04 11.62
CA LEU A 82 -5.14 4.30 10.93
C LEU A 82 -6.05 4.27 9.69
N ALA A 83 -5.97 3.21 8.88
CA ALA A 83 -6.82 3.02 7.69
C ALA A 83 -8.32 2.98 8.04
N VAL A 84 -8.66 2.26 9.12
CA VAL A 84 -10.02 2.19 9.63
C VAL A 84 -10.51 3.55 10.10
N SER A 85 -9.68 4.27 10.84
CA SER A 85 -10.00 5.61 11.35
C SER A 85 -10.22 6.59 10.20
N PHE A 86 -9.32 6.58 9.21
CA PHE A 86 -9.42 7.37 7.99
C PHE A 86 -10.75 7.13 7.26
N TYR A 87 -11.11 5.87 7.00
CA TYR A 87 -12.36 5.55 6.32
C TYR A 87 -13.59 6.02 7.09
N LYS A 88 -13.59 5.81 8.41
CA LYS A 88 -14.69 6.21 9.29
C LYS A 88 -14.94 7.72 9.22
N ASP A 89 -13.88 8.51 9.21
CA ASP A 89 -13.97 9.96 9.13
C ASP A 89 -14.47 10.45 7.76
N GLN A 90 -14.13 9.74 6.68
CA GLN A 90 -14.53 10.10 5.31
C GLN A 90 -15.98 9.72 4.97
N ASN A 91 -16.46 8.57 5.43
CA ASN A 91 -17.78 8.03 5.02
C ASN A 91 -18.84 8.02 6.12
N ASN A 92 -18.50 8.42 7.34
CA ASN A 92 -19.39 8.36 8.51
C ASN A 92 -19.94 6.94 8.76
N THR A 93 -19.26 5.92 8.22
CA THR A 93 -19.54 4.50 8.35
C THR A 93 -18.26 3.80 8.77
N ASN A 94 -18.36 2.89 9.73
CA ASN A 94 -17.20 2.12 10.16
C ASN A 94 -17.03 0.94 9.18
N PRO A 95 -15.89 0.84 8.47
CA PRO A 95 -15.68 -0.25 7.51
C PRO A 95 -15.62 -1.62 8.23
N LEU A 96 -15.49 -1.60 9.56
CA LEU A 96 -15.38 -2.76 10.44
C LEU A 96 -16.62 -3.01 11.31
N ASP A 97 -17.80 -2.47 11.00
CA ASP A 97 -19.03 -2.74 11.78
C ASP A 97 -19.39 -4.25 11.87
N TYR A 98 -18.64 -5.12 11.18
CA TYR A 98 -18.86 -6.55 11.10
C TYR A 98 -17.68 -7.47 11.52
N ILE A 99 -16.52 -7.02 12.06
CA ILE A 99 -15.32 -7.91 12.15
C ILE A 99 -14.52 -7.97 13.47
N GLN A 100 -13.96 -9.17 13.71
CA GLN A 100 -12.87 -9.52 14.61
C GLN A 100 -11.50 -9.06 14.06
N TYR A 101 -11.08 -7.85 14.44
CA TYR A 101 -9.81 -7.19 14.09
C TYR A 101 -8.55 -8.09 14.02
N PRO A 102 -8.32 -9.05 14.95
CA PRO A 102 -7.10 -9.87 14.93
C PRO A 102 -6.98 -10.81 13.72
N ASN A 103 -8.10 -11.29 13.16
CA ASN A 103 -8.07 -12.24 12.04
C ASN A 103 -7.66 -11.54 10.73
N ILE A 104 -8.08 -10.29 10.53
CA ILE A 104 -7.69 -9.50 9.35
C ILE A 104 -6.19 -9.25 9.38
N ILE A 105 -5.63 -8.80 10.51
CA ILE A 105 -4.19 -8.53 10.63
C ILE A 105 -3.38 -9.80 10.39
N ALA A 106 -3.83 -10.95 10.91
CA ALA A 106 -3.17 -12.23 10.68
C ALA A 106 -3.16 -12.62 9.19
N ASP A 107 -4.27 -12.44 8.50
CA ASP A 107 -4.39 -12.79 7.08
C ASP A 107 -3.70 -11.78 6.15
N VAL A 108 -3.69 -10.49 6.49
CA VAL A 108 -2.91 -9.47 5.78
C VAL A 108 -1.42 -9.75 5.93
N ASN A 109 -0.94 -10.08 7.15
CA ASN A 109 0.44 -10.54 7.34
C ASN A 109 0.73 -11.83 6.57
N TYR A 110 -0.22 -12.75 6.51
CA TYR A 110 -0.08 -13.95 5.69
C TYR A 110 0.06 -13.59 4.20
N SER A 111 -0.75 -12.67 3.69
CA SER A 111 -0.72 -12.21 2.29
C SER A 111 0.60 -11.50 1.90
N ILE A 112 1.28 -10.86 2.84
CA ILE A 112 2.62 -10.28 2.59
C ILE A 112 3.68 -11.39 2.42
N ASN A 113 3.50 -12.52 3.12
CA ASN A 113 4.50 -13.59 3.21
C ASN A 113 4.23 -14.79 2.29
N ASN A 114 3.10 -14.82 1.57
CA ASN A 114 2.70 -15.92 0.71
C ASN A 114 2.26 -15.38 -0.66
N THR A 115 2.38 -16.22 -1.68
CA THR A 115 1.94 -15.87 -3.03
C THR A 115 0.42 -15.74 -3.11
N VAL A 116 -0.07 -14.93 -4.03
CA VAL A 116 -1.51 -14.82 -4.35
C VAL A 116 -2.11 -16.19 -4.68
N SER A 117 -1.38 -17.03 -5.42
CA SER A 117 -1.82 -18.39 -5.78
C SER A 117 -2.03 -19.30 -4.56
N GLU A 118 -1.13 -19.25 -3.57
CA GLU A 118 -1.28 -20.01 -2.32
C GLU A 118 -2.53 -19.57 -1.55
N THR A 119 -2.77 -18.26 -1.46
CA THR A 119 -3.96 -17.68 -0.84
C THR A 119 -5.24 -18.15 -1.54
N ILE A 120 -5.32 -18.03 -2.87
CA ILE A 120 -6.49 -18.46 -3.66
C ILE A 120 -6.77 -19.95 -3.45
N ASN A 121 -5.74 -20.80 -3.54
CA ASN A 121 -5.90 -22.24 -3.39
C ASN A 121 -6.34 -22.63 -1.98
N LYS A 122 -5.78 -22.01 -0.94
CA LYS A 122 -6.20 -22.21 0.45
C LYS A 122 -7.68 -21.89 0.64
N LEU A 123 -8.11 -20.71 0.19
CA LEU A 123 -9.49 -20.23 0.35
C LEU A 123 -10.49 -21.12 -0.40
N ASN A 124 -10.15 -21.55 -1.62
CA ASN A 124 -11.01 -22.44 -2.40
C ASN A 124 -11.10 -23.84 -1.78
N ASN A 125 -9.98 -24.41 -1.31
CA ASN A 125 -9.96 -25.72 -0.64
C ASN A 125 -10.76 -25.73 0.67
N GLN A 126 -10.86 -24.57 1.34
CA GLN A 126 -11.68 -24.39 2.53
C GLN A 126 -13.17 -24.14 2.22
N GLY A 127 -13.55 -24.03 0.94
CA GLY A 127 -14.90 -23.72 0.51
C GLY A 127 -15.33 -22.27 0.79
N VAL A 128 -14.37 -21.38 1.05
CA VAL A 128 -14.61 -19.96 1.36
C VAL A 128 -14.92 -19.17 0.08
N ILE A 129 -14.28 -19.54 -1.03
CA ILE A 129 -14.55 -18.98 -2.36
C ILE A 129 -15.03 -20.04 -3.34
N SER A 130 -15.93 -19.64 -4.24
CA SER A 130 -16.44 -20.49 -5.31
C SER A 130 -15.35 -20.79 -6.36
N ASN A 131 -15.60 -21.79 -7.21
CA ASN A 131 -14.73 -22.04 -8.37
C ASN A 131 -14.77 -20.90 -9.38
N VAL A 132 -15.91 -20.19 -9.49
CA VAL A 132 -16.03 -19.01 -10.36
C VAL A 132 -15.09 -17.91 -9.86
N THR A 133 -15.17 -17.58 -8.56
CA THR A 133 -14.25 -16.61 -7.93
C THR A 133 -12.79 -17.03 -8.08
N LYS A 134 -12.47 -18.30 -7.82
CA LYS A 134 -11.10 -18.81 -8.03
C LYS A 134 -10.60 -18.60 -9.45
N ASN A 135 -11.42 -18.89 -10.46
CA ASN A 135 -11.02 -18.78 -11.85
C ASN A 135 -10.68 -17.34 -12.23
N TYR A 136 -11.53 -16.38 -11.85
CA TYR A 136 -11.24 -14.97 -12.09
C TYR A 136 -10.02 -14.47 -11.31
N LEU A 137 -9.86 -14.85 -10.04
CA LEU A 137 -8.68 -14.47 -9.26
C LEU A 137 -7.39 -15.05 -9.84
N ASN A 138 -7.43 -16.28 -10.37
CA ASN A 138 -6.29 -16.89 -11.06
C ASN A 138 -5.96 -16.14 -12.35
N GLN A 139 -6.97 -15.72 -13.14
CA GLN A 139 -6.71 -14.92 -14.35
C GLN A 139 -6.01 -13.60 -14.01
N ILE A 140 -6.48 -12.88 -12.99
CA ILE A 140 -5.82 -11.64 -12.53
C ILE A 140 -4.37 -11.93 -12.10
N PHE A 141 -4.16 -13.02 -11.36
CA PHE A 141 -2.82 -13.43 -10.92
C PHE A 141 -1.89 -13.80 -12.08
N ASP A 142 -2.39 -14.48 -13.11
CA ASP A 142 -1.61 -14.85 -14.28
C ASP A 142 -1.16 -13.59 -15.04
N ILE A 143 -2.04 -12.58 -15.17
CA ILE A 143 -1.71 -11.28 -15.77
C ILE A 143 -0.67 -10.54 -14.91
N LEU A 144 -0.87 -10.50 -13.58
CA LEU A 144 0.09 -9.90 -12.65
C LEU A 144 1.48 -10.55 -12.80
N SER A 145 1.53 -11.88 -12.80
CA SER A 145 2.79 -12.63 -12.94
C SER A 145 3.48 -12.36 -14.29
N ALA A 146 2.71 -12.27 -15.36
CA ALA A 146 3.23 -11.91 -16.68
C ALA A 146 3.80 -10.48 -16.70
N ALA A 147 3.11 -9.54 -16.04
CA ALA A 147 3.54 -8.15 -15.90
C ALA A 147 4.80 -8.03 -15.03
N GLU A 148 4.91 -8.75 -13.92
CA GLU A 148 6.12 -8.78 -13.09
C GLU A 148 7.33 -9.31 -13.88
N ALA A 149 7.13 -10.34 -14.69
CA ALA A 149 8.17 -10.91 -15.53
C ALA A 149 8.67 -9.89 -16.56
N SER A 150 7.76 -9.22 -17.27
CA SER A 150 8.08 -8.26 -18.34
C SER A 150 8.45 -6.86 -17.84
N GLY A 151 7.99 -6.47 -16.65
CA GLY A 151 7.98 -5.09 -16.17
C GLY A 151 6.96 -4.18 -16.86
N ASP A 152 5.93 -4.76 -17.49
CA ASP A 152 4.92 -4.02 -18.27
C ASP A 152 3.64 -3.78 -17.44
N ILE A 153 3.68 -2.75 -16.61
CA ILE A 153 2.55 -2.34 -15.76
C ILE A 153 1.37 -1.76 -16.55
N ASN A 154 1.61 -1.17 -17.73
CA ASN A 154 0.52 -0.67 -18.56
C ASN A 154 -0.29 -1.83 -19.15
N ASN A 155 0.38 -2.90 -19.57
CA ASN A 155 -0.30 -4.12 -19.97
C ASN A 155 -1.11 -4.71 -18.82
N PHE A 156 -0.57 -4.73 -17.59
CA PHE A 156 -1.35 -5.16 -16.41
C PHE A 156 -2.63 -4.35 -16.23
N ILE A 157 -2.53 -3.01 -16.26
CA ILE A 157 -3.68 -2.11 -16.09
C ILE A 157 -4.75 -2.37 -17.15
N ASN A 158 -4.36 -2.45 -18.43
CA ASN A 158 -5.32 -2.68 -19.52
C ASN A 158 -6.03 -4.03 -19.40
N GLU A 159 -5.30 -5.10 -19.07
CA GLU A 159 -5.89 -6.43 -18.92
C GLU A 159 -6.79 -6.53 -17.67
N VAL A 160 -6.47 -5.80 -16.60
CA VAL A 160 -7.34 -5.65 -15.43
C VAL A 160 -8.65 -4.94 -15.78
N GLU A 161 -8.61 -3.90 -16.62
CA GLU A 161 -9.81 -3.21 -17.12
C GLU A 161 -10.67 -4.14 -17.99
N ASN A 162 -10.06 -4.94 -18.87
CA ASN A 162 -10.79 -5.93 -19.68
C ASN A 162 -11.49 -6.97 -18.79
N ILE A 163 -10.81 -7.50 -17.77
CA ILE A 163 -11.41 -8.44 -16.82
C ILE A 163 -12.57 -7.80 -16.05
N GLU A 164 -12.45 -6.53 -15.67
CA GLU A 164 -13.53 -5.81 -14.99
C GLU A 164 -14.80 -5.77 -15.86
N GLU A 165 -14.67 -5.47 -17.16
CA GLU A 165 -15.77 -5.53 -18.11
C GLU A 165 -16.39 -6.94 -18.20
N GLU A 166 -15.56 -7.98 -18.32
CA GLU A 166 -16.03 -9.37 -18.32
C GLU A 166 -16.80 -9.75 -17.05
N MET A 167 -16.35 -9.32 -15.88
CA MET A 167 -17.02 -9.57 -14.60
C MET A 167 -18.38 -8.85 -14.49
N LEU A 168 -18.48 -7.64 -15.06
CA LEU A 168 -19.71 -6.85 -15.04
C LEU A 168 -20.78 -7.41 -15.99
N GLU A 169 -20.37 -8.01 -17.10
CA GLU A 169 -21.26 -8.68 -18.05
C GLU A 169 -21.62 -10.12 -17.62
N ALA A 170 -20.80 -10.75 -16.79
CA ALA A 170 -21.03 -12.10 -16.30
C ALA A 170 -22.21 -12.19 -15.32
N ASP A 171 -22.92 -13.33 -15.37
CA ASP A 171 -23.98 -13.68 -14.41
C ASP A 171 -23.41 -14.16 -13.07
N LEU A 172 -22.63 -13.29 -12.42
CA LEU A 172 -22.05 -13.53 -11.10
C LEU A 172 -23.13 -13.36 -10.01
N ASN A 173 -23.15 -14.28 -9.06
CA ASN A 173 -23.96 -14.13 -7.85
C ASN A 173 -23.40 -13.02 -6.94
N ASP A 174 -24.21 -12.56 -6.00
CA ASP A 174 -23.85 -11.45 -5.10
C ASP A 174 -22.62 -11.74 -4.24
N ALA A 175 -22.37 -13.01 -3.89
CA ALA A 175 -21.21 -13.39 -3.08
C ALA A 175 -19.91 -13.27 -3.89
N ASP A 176 -19.90 -13.76 -5.13
CA ASP A 176 -18.76 -13.62 -6.04
C ASP A 176 -18.50 -12.15 -6.38
N LYS A 177 -19.55 -11.36 -6.66
CA LYS A 177 -19.45 -9.91 -6.92
C LYS A 177 -18.81 -9.15 -5.75
N LYS A 178 -19.19 -9.47 -4.51
CA LYS A 178 -18.65 -8.83 -3.29
C LYS A 178 -17.17 -9.12 -3.05
N ILE A 179 -16.59 -10.13 -3.72
CA ILE A 179 -15.17 -10.46 -3.62
C ILE A 179 -14.43 -9.90 -4.84
N LEU A 180 -14.90 -10.23 -6.04
CA LEU A 180 -14.18 -9.96 -7.29
C LEU A 180 -14.13 -8.46 -7.65
N LEU A 181 -15.25 -7.75 -7.54
CA LEU A 181 -15.36 -6.37 -8.01
C LEU A 181 -14.57 -5.35 -7.13
N PRO A 182 -14.46 -5.52 -5.80
CA PRO A 182 -13.52 -4.74 -5.00
C PRO A 182 -12.05 -5.08 -5.30
N VAL A 183 -11.74 -6.36 -5.53
CA VAL A 183 -10.37 -6.81 -5.87
C VAL A 183 -9.90 -6.18 -7.18
N ILE A 184 -10.73 -6.20 -8.22
CA ILE A 184 -10.38 -5.58 -9.51
C ILE A 184 -10.28 -4.06 -9.40
N SER A 185 -11.13 -3.42 -8.58
CA SER A 185 -11.02 -1.99 -8.27
C SER A 185 -9.67 -1.67 -7.62
N VAL A 186 -9.26 -2.38 -6.57
CA VAL A 186 -7.95 -2.15 -5.95
C VAL A 186 -6.81 -2.46 -6.92
N ALA A 187 -6.87 -3.54 -7.71
CA ALA A 187 -5.85 -3.85 -8.71
C ALA A 187 -5.63 -2.67 -9.67
N LYS A 188 -6.72 -2.12 -10.22
CA LYS A 188 -6.69 -0.99 -11.16
C LYS A 188 -6.10 0.26 -10.51
N TYR A 189 -6.61 0.66 -9.34
CA TYR A 189 -6.19 1.89 -8.67
C TYR A 189 -4.77 1.80 -8.11
N SER A 190 -4.43 0.69 -7.43
CA SER A 190 -3.10 0.46 -6.86
C SER A 190 -2.02 0.43 -7.94
N SER A 191 -2.27 -0.26 -9.07
CA SER A 191 -1.30 -0.32 -10.17
C SER A 191 -0.97 1.06 -10.72
N ASN A 192 -1.98 1.90 -10.96
CA ASN A 192 -1.74 3.26 -11.43
C ASN A 192 -1.02 4.10 -10.36
N TYR A 193 -1.40 3.97 -9.09
CA TYR A 193 -0.75 4.67 -7.98
C TYR A 193 0.76 4.39 -7.95
N TRP A 194 1.12 3.11 -7.87
CA TRP A 194 2.52 2.71 -7.77
C TRP A 194 3.28 2.96 -9.07
N ASN A 195 2.61 2.87 -10.22
CA ASN A 195 3.19 3.28 -11.49
C ASN A 195 3.61 4.76 -11.44
N GLU A 196 2.71 5.66 -11.02
CA GLU A 196 2.99 7.09 -10.92
C GLU A 196 4.07 7.38 -9.88
N VAL A 197 3.99 6.77 -8.69
CA VAL A 197 4.99 6.92 -7.63
C VAL A 197 6.38 6.49 -8.09
N TYR A 198 6.52 5.32 -8.71
CA TYR A 198 7.84 4.78 -9.07
C TYR A 198 8.37 5.28 -10.41
N ILE A 199 7.52 5.63 -11.38
CA ILE A 199 7.95 6.24 -12.65
C ILE A 199 8.27 7.72 -12.49
N SER A 200 7.53 8.50 -11.69
CA SER A 200 7.88 9.90 -11.42
C SER A 200 9.28 10.04 -10.81
N LEU A 201 9.66 9.11 -9.93
CA LEU A 201 11.00 9.02 -9.36
C LEU A 201 12.09 8.61 -10.39
N SER A 202 11.73 8.05 -11.54
CA SER A 202 12.64 7.52 -12.54
C SER A 202 13.07 8.56 -13.59
N ALA A 203 12.23 9.57 -13.83
CA ALA A 203 12.56 10.74 -14.67
C ALA A 203 13.76 11.55 -14.16
N SER A 204 14.19 11.30 -12.91
CA SER A 204 15.29 11.97 -12.24
C SER A 204 16.63 11.18 -12.25
N SER A 205 16.67 9.94 -12.78
CA SER A 205 17.86 9.07 -12.66
C SER A 205 18.82 9.14 -13.86
N PRO A 206 20.16 9.23 -13.64
CA PRO A 206 21.18 9.15 -14.69
C PRO A 206 21.23 7.82 -15.47
N ASN A 207 20.67 6.72 -14.93
CA ASN A 207 20.74 5.36 -15.52
C ASN A 207 19.41 4.90 -16.15
N GLY A 208 18.61 5.84 -16.67
CA GLY A 208 17.17 5.77 -16.90
C GLY A 208 16.55 4.64 -17.76
N LYS A 209 17.25 3.55 -18.13
CA LYS A 209 16.60 2.34 -18.69
C LYS A 209 16.56 1.17 -17.72
N THR A 210 17.68 0.85 -17.08
CA THR A 210 17.75 -0.26 -16.11
C THR A 210 16.99 0.09 -14.83
N ASP A 211 17.07 1.35 -14.41
CA ASP A 211 16.34 1.85 -13.24
C ASP A 211 14.83 1.88 -13.49
N ASN A 212 14.39 2.17 -14.72
CA ASN A 212 12.97 2.17 -15.06
C ASN A 212 12.37 0.76 -15.00
N LEU A 213 13.08 -0.25 -15.51
CA LEU A 213 12.59 -1.63 -15.46
C LEU A 213 12.50 -2.16 -14.03
N LEU A 214 13.51 -1.87 -13.18
CA LEU A 214 13.49 -2.26 -11.78
C LEU A 214 12.33 -1.59 -11.04
N ARG A 215 12.15 -0.28 -11.24
CA ARG A 215 11.07 0.50 -10.62
C ARG A 215 9.69 0.05 -11.09
N ALA A 216 9.52 -0.27 -12.37
CA ALA A 216 8.28 -0.85 -12.87
C ALA A 216 7.98 -2.20 -12.20
N LYS A 217 8.98 -3.08 -12.07
CA LYS A 217 8.83 -4.35 -11.33
C LYS A 217 8.47 -4.13 -9.86
N GLN A 218 9.05 -3.13 -9.20
CA GLN A 218 8.70 -2.76 -7.82
C GLN A 218 7.24 -2.29 -7.71
N ALA A 219 6.79 -1.44 -8.64
CA ALA A 219 5.41 -0.97 -8.67
C ALA A 219 4.42 -2.12 -8.84
N ILE A 220 4.70 -3.04 -9.78
CA ILE A 220 3.84 -4.22 -10.02
C ILE A 220 3.83 -5.14 -8.80
N HIS A 221 4.99 -5.39 -8.19
CA HIS A 221 5.10 -6.22 -6.98
C HIS A 221 4.25 -5.66 -5.83
N ILE A 222 4.33 -4.35 -5.57
CA ILE A 222 3.51 -3.73 -4.51
C ILE A 222 2.01 -3.80 -4.86
N ALA A 223 1.63 -3.57 -6.12
CA ALA A 223 0.25 -3.75 -6.55
C ALA A 223 -0.24 -5.21 -6.37
N GLY A 224 0.65 -6.19 -6.53
CA GLY A 224 0.39 -7.59 -6.21
C GLY A 224 0.14 -7.84 -4.71
N VAL A 225 0.87 -7.15 -3.83
CA VAL A 225 0.64 -7.19 -2.38
C VAL A 225 -0.73 -6.60 -2.02
N ASP A 226 -1.11 -5.48 -2.62
CA ASP A 226 -2.44 -4.87 -2.44
C ASP A 226 -3.56 -5.81 -2.88
N LEU A 227 -3.42 -6.43 -4.05
CA LEU A 227 -4.36 -7.43 -4.55
C LEU A 227 -4.54 -8.58 -3.55
N ASN A 228 -3.43 -9.14 -3.06
CA ASN A 228 -3.46 -10.30 -2.15
C ASN A 228 -4.14 -9.95 -0.81
N ALA A 229 -3.88 -8.75 -0.29
CA ALA A 229 -4.50 -8.28 0.94
C ALA A 229 -5.98 -7.90 0.73
N GLN A 230 -6.35 -7.40 -0.44
CA GLN A 230 -7.75 -7.13 -0.79
C GLN A 230 -8.59 -8.41 -0.87
N ILE A 231 -8.04 -9.50 -1.43
CA ILE A 231 -8.74 -10.79 -1.51
C ILE A 231 -9.14 -11.26 -0.11
N THR A 232 -8.21 -11.24 0.84
CA THR A 232 -8.47 -11.68 2.21
C THR A 232 -9.40 -10.71 2.95
N ALA A 233 -9.22 -9.41 2.77
CA ALA A 233 -10.10 -8.39 3.37
C ALA A 233 -11.55 -8.51 2.87
N SER A 234 -11.77 -8.65 1.56
CA SER A 234 -13.12 -8.80 0.97
C SER A 234 -13.89 -9.98 1.56
N ILE A 235 -13.19 -11.08 1.86
CA ILE A 235 -13.78 -12.32 2.37
C ILE A 235 -14.20 -12.20 3.83
N TRP A 236 -13.31 -11.70 4.68
CA TRP A 236 -13.53 -11.70 6.12
C TRP A 236 -14.28 -10.48 6.62
N ALA A 237 -14.19 -9.40 5.85
CA ALA A 237 -14.57 -8.08 6.31
C ALA A 237 -15.40 -7.29 5.31
N GLY A 238 -15.66 -7.89 4.15
CA GLY A 238 -16.45 -7.29 3.12
C GLY A 238 -15.65 -6.30 2.28
N PRO A 239 -16.31 -5.72 1.27
CA PRO A 239 -15.66 -5.03 0.16
C PRO A 239 -14.82 -3.83 0.60
N PHE A 240 -15.27 -3.07 1.60
CA PHE A 240 -14.61 -1.83 2.05
C PHE A 240 -13.50 -2.02 3.07
N ALA A 241 -13.42 -3.20 3.70
CA ALA A 241 -12.28 -3.55 4.55
C ALA A 241 -10.97 -3.65 3.76
N GLY A 242 -11.10 -3.65 2.43
CA GLY A 242 -10.04 -3.46 1.47
C GLY A 242 -9.11 -2.28 1.70
N ILE A 243 -9.54 -1.24 2.42
CA ILE A 243 -8.63 -0.15 2.80
C ILE A 243 -7.50 -0.62 3.72
N ILE A 244 -7.68 -1.77 4.41
CA ILE A 244 -6.61 -2.41 5.17
C ILE A 244 -5.56 -3.03 4.23
N ALA A 245 -5.90 -3.35 2.97
CA ALA A 245 -4.91 -3.79 1.98
C ALA A 245 -3.80 -2.76 1.78
N SER A 246 -4.15 -1.48 1.84
CA SER A 246 -3.18 -0.39 1.80
C SER A 246 -2.14 -0.45 2.91
N SER A 247 -2.44 -1.08 4.05
CA SER A 247 -1.44 -1.31 5.11
C SER A 247 -0.33 -2.25 4.66
N ALA A 248 -0.67 -3.25 3.84
CA ALA A 248 0.27 -4.22 3.32
C ALA A 248 1.24 -3.58 2.33
N SER A 249 0.72 -2.82 1.35
CA SER A 249 1.57 -2.10 0.39
C SER A 249 2.35 -0.97 1.03
N ALA A 250 1.76 -0.23 1.98
CA ALA A 250 2.48 0.79 2.73
C ALA A 250 3.72 0.22 3.42
N LYS A 251 3.55 -0.90 4.13
CA LYS A 251 4.64 -1.62 4.79
C LYS A 251 5.66 -2.17 3.79
N GLU A 252 5.19 -2.76 2.69
CA GLU A 252 6.05 -3.32 1.67
C GLU A 252 6.88 -2.25 0.93
N ALA A 253 6.25 -1.13 0.58
CA ALA A 253 6.90 0.02 -0.04
C ALA A 253 8.03 0.57 0.84
N LYS A 254 7.78 0.75 2.14
CA LYS A 254 8.82 1.13 3.11
C LYS A 254 9.93 0.09 3.19
N ARG A 255 9.60 -1.21 3.22
CA ARG A 255 10.58 -2.31 3.23
C ARG A 255 11.51 -2.28 2.02
N ILE A 256 11.01 -1.90 0.85
CA ILE A 256 11.79 -1.81 -0.38
C ILE A 256 12.42 -0.43 -0.62
N GLY A 257 12.31 0.50 0.35
CA GLY A 257 13.06 1.75 0.40
C GLY A 257 12.33 3.00 -0.07
N TYR A 258 11.00 2.96 -0.23
CA TYR A 258 10.18 4.16 -0.36
C TYR A 258 10.15 4.90 0.99
N LYS A 259 10.37 6.21 0.98
CA LYS A 259 10.47 7.06 2.18
C LYS A 259 9.34 8.05 2.23
#